data_AF-A0A9X8UNC9-F1
#
_entry.id   AF-A0A9X8UNC9-F1
#
_cell.length_a   1.000
_cell.length_b   1.000
_cell.length_c   1.000
_cell.angle_alpha   90.00
_cell.angle_beta   90.00
_cell.angle_gamma   90.00
#
_symmetry.space_group_name_H-M   'P 1'
#
loop_
_entity.id
_entity.type
_entity.pdbx_description
1 polymer ?
#
loop_
_entity_poly.entity_id
_entity_poly.type
_entity_poly.pdbx_seq_one_letter_code
_entity_poly.pdbx_strand_id
1 'polypeptide(L)'
;MVELAGYSYGQGLPAMAASVKGLAEANYPSSCNVYSGLRNSSELSTHHAEATLDLAKIIVGTKPHFGYRYNSKAPPTTRIFTCASQHRLDGITPEINDFPSDLSSSLFVSVREQCDESLKTSTFSPLMRETASELMLRLGYIREAAKLVHLPESLLQEAPPTDQIEISVEDGVGQFHVLSRAYPNQRDLAELFFRCGHDKKFSSYQRSIFLKNFVVYFGQRKTWDSRLPAVAERLINMLGSVGLQGHHQDLYAQTVYRALAFIPFLQRNIDGALDLLDKGLEHQNRANLEGEDALLWRDHAFPLFETLCKTTMYAGKLDRAYIFATKLTDLSPGDYRAWIARADVLMRLNKLHEASADLLRAESLGGRHVAAAKFGLFQIALLEGEVERAGELLAEARTVDPLSSSLSELSTKKISDRINGWKVDSHDRN
;
A
#
# COMPACT_ATOMS: atom_id res chain seq x y z
N MET A 1 17.23 -0.10 -25.12
CA MET A 1 16.73 0.38 -23.81
C MET A 1 16.80 -0.83 -22.91
N VAL A 2 17.69 -0.83 -21.91
CA VAL A 2 17.88 -1.98 -21.03
C VAL A 2 16.63 -2.11 -20.16
N GLU A 3 15.97 -3.28 -20.19
CA GLU A 3 14.84 -3.56 -19.32
C GLU A 3 15.35 -3.84 -17.90
N LEU A 4 15.15 -2.88 -17.00
CA LEU A 4 15.51 -3.02 -15.59
C LEU A 4 14.52 -3.94 -14.90
N ALA A 5 15.04 -4.95 -14.20
CA ALA A 5 14.20 -5.85 -13.42
C ALA A 5 13.63 -5.12 -12.21
N GLY A 6 12.33 -5.27 -11.95
CA GLY A 6 11.73 -4.77 -10.71
C GLY A 6 12.15 -5.61 -9.50
N TYR A 7 12.24 -4.98 -8.33
CA TYR A 7 12.39 -5.70 -7.08
C TYR A 7 11.05 -6.32 -6.64
N SER A 8 11.07 -7.60 -6.31
CA SER A 8 9.93 -8.36 -5.83
C SER A 8 10.29 -9.04 -4.51
N TYR A 9 9.52 -8.69 -3.48
CA TYR A 9 9.64 -9.27 -2.16
C TYR A 9 9.27 -10.76 -2.18
N GLY A 10 9.96 -11.55 -1.35
CA GLY A 10 9.59 -12.95 -1.13
C GLY A 10 8.15 -13.07 -0.60
N GLN A 11 7.42 -14.08 -1.09
CA GLN A 11 6.01 -14.30 -0.78
C GLN A 11 5.80 -15.48 0.17
N GLY A 12 4.73 -15.42 0.96
CA GLY A 12 4.34 -16.47 1.89
C GLY A 12 5.08 -16.44 3.23
N LEU A 13 4.64 -17.32 4.15
CA LEU A 13 5.14 -17.36 5.52
C LEU A 13 6.65 -17.64 5.65
N PRO A 14 7.25 -18.58 4.87
CA PRO A 14 8.69 -18.82 4.95
C PRO A 14 9.52 -17.60 4.56
N ALA A 15 9.13 -16.90 3.50
CA ALA A 15 9.82 -15.68 3.06
C ALA A 15 9.69 -14.55 4.08
N MET A 16 8.49 -14.39 4.65
CA MET A 16 8.27 -13.41 5.72
C MET A 16 9.13 -13.70 6.95
N ALA A 17 9.17 -14.95 7.42
CA ALA A 17 9.98 -15.34 8.57
C ALA A 17 11.49 -15.10 8.32
N ALA A 18 11.97 -15.43 7.12
CA ALA A 18 13.36 -15.19 6.73
C ALA A 18 13.68 -13.69 6.65
N SER A 19 12.79 -12.87 6.08
CA SER A 19 12.92 -11.41 6.08
C SER A 19 12.93 -10.81 7.49
N VAL A 20 12.08 -11.31 8.41
CA VAL A 20 12.05 -10.83 9.81
C VAL A 20 13.38 -11.11 10.50
N LYS A 21 13.91 -12.34 10.36
CA LYS A 21 15.20 -12.71 10.91
C LYS A 21 16.34 -11.88 10.30
N GLY A 22 16.39 -11.81 8.97
CA GLY A 22 17.43 -11.06 8.25
C GLY A 22 17.43 -9.58 8.62
N LEU A 23 16.25 -8.95 8.73
CA LEU A 23 16.12 -7.56 9.12
C LEU A 23 16.55 -7.31 10.58
N ALA A 24 16.28 -8.24 11.49
CA ALA A 24 16.78 -8.19 12.86
C ALA A 24 18.30 -8.42 12.95
N GLU A 25 18.96 -8.98 11.95
CA GLU A 25 20.42 -9.14 11.94
C GLU A 25 21.12 -7.96 11.23
N ALA A 26 20.47 -7.39 10.21
CA ALA A 26 21.04 -6.39 9.32
C ALA A 26 21.19 -4.97 9.92
N ASN A 27 20.57 -4.69 11.07
CA ASN A 27 20.65 -3.41 11.78
C ASN A 27 20.27 -2.17 10.94
N TYR A 28 19.18 -2.28 10.17
CA TYR A 28 18.58 -1.15 9.45
C TYR A 28 17.28 -0.71 10.15
N PRO A 29 17.32 0.04 11.26
CA PRO A 29 16.11 0.44 11.97
C PRO A 29 15.24 1.32 11.10
N SER A 30 13.93 1.03 11.04
CA SER A 30 12.99 1.91 10.35
C SER A 30 12.94 3.28 11.02
N SER A 31 13.00 4.34 10.22
CA SER A 31 12.89 5.71 10.72
C SER A 31 11.47 6.08 11.17
N CYS A 32 10.46 5.29 10.79
CA CYS A 32 9.06 5.50 11.17
C CYS A 32 8.74 4.72 12.46
N ASN A 33 8.48 5.45 13.55
CA ASN A 33 8.20 4.86 14.87
C ASN A 33 6.71 4.65 15.16
N VAL A 34 5.82 5.03 14.24
CA VAL A 34 4.37 4.90 14.44
C VAL A 34 3.98 3.44 14.61
N TYR A 35 4.53 2.55 13.78
CA TYR A 35 4.12 1.15 13.77
C TYR A 35 4.70 0.33 14.93
N SER A 36 5.71 0.81 15.64
CA SER A 36 6.29 0.14 16.82
C SER A 36 5.62 0.50 18.14
N GLY A 37 4.44 1.15 18.11
CA GLY A 37 3.65 1.42 19.32
C GLY A 37 2.86 2.73 19.31
N LEU A 38 2.42 3.20 18.14
CA LEU A 38 1.73 4.48 17.93
C LEU A 38 2.50 5.69 18.48
N ARG A 39 3.83 5.68 18.35
CA ARG A 39 4.68 6.83 18.72
C ARG A 39 4.47 7.98 17.74
N ASN A 40 4.84 9.19 18.15
CA ASN A 40 4.73 10.39 17.32
C ASN A 40 5.41 10.20 15.96
N SER A 41 4.77 10.74 14.91
CA SER A 41 5.36 10.83 13.59
C SER A 41 6.49 11.86 13.58
N SER A 42 7.37 11.70 12.59
CA SER A 42 8.46 12.61 12.26
C SER A 42 8.39 12.97 10.77
N GLU A 43 9.26 13.87 10.31
CA GLU A 43 9.44 14.18 8.88
C GLU A 43 9.82 12.96 8.01
N LEU A 44 10.30 11.88 8.65
CA LEU A 44 10.64 10.61 8.00
C LEU A 44 9.49 9.59 8.05
N SER A 45 8.34 9.96 8.61
CA SER A 45 7.15 9.11 8.63
C SER A 45 6.42 9.17 7.30
N THR A 46 5.85 8.05 6.89
CA THR A 46 4.97 8.01 5.72
C THR A 46 3.63 8.64 6.04
N HIS A 47 2.92 9.13 5.03
CA HIS A 47 1.55 9.63 5.24
C HIS A 47 0.60 8.56 5.75
N HIS A 48 0.78 7.30 5.34
CA HIS A 48 -0.06 6.25 5.87
C HIS A 48 0.19 6.00 7.36
N ALA A 49 1.38 6.32 7.88
CA ALA A 49 1.69 6.34 9.30
C ALA A 49 1.05 7.54 10.02
N GLU A 50 1.12 8.73 9.43
CA GLU A 50 0.39 9.91 9.93
C GLU A 50 -1.12 9.64 10.00
N ALA A 51 -1.70 9.04 8.96
CA ALA A 51 -3.10 8.62 8.92
C ALA A 51 -3.40 7.56 10.00
N THR A 52 -2.48 6.62 10.26
CA THR A 52 -2.61 5.66 11.37
C THR A 52 -2.69 6.37 12.73
N LEU A 53 -1.86 7.38 12.99
CA LEU A 53 -1.93 8.18 14.22
C LEU A 53 -3.22 8.99 14.29
N ASP A 54 -3.69 9.52 13.17
CA ASP A 54 -4.90 10.30 13.12
C ASP A 54 -6.14 9.47 13.51
N LEU A 55 -6.24 8.25 12.98
CA LEU A 55 -7.28 7.28 13.37
C LEU A 55 -7.19 6.95 14.87
N ALA A 56 -5.99 6.77 15.40
CA ALA A 56 -5.79 6.53 16.84
C ALA A 56 -6.29 7.71 17.69
N LYS A 57 -5.96 8.95 17.30
CA LYS A 57 -6.42 10.17 17.98
C LYS A 57 -7.94 10.34 17.94
N ILE A 58 -8.57 9.95 16.83
CA ILE A 58 -10.02 9.94 16.68
C ILE A 58 -10.68 8.96 17.66
N ILE A 59 -10.14 7.74 17.77
CA ILE A 59 -10.68 6.70 18.67
C ILE A 59 -10.63 7.14 20.13
N VAL A 60 -9.55 7.81 20.55
CA VAL A 60 -9.42 8.31 21.93
C VAL A 60 -10.10 9.67 22.16
N GLY A 61 -10.81 10.20 21.17
CA GLY A 61 -11.57 11.45 21.28
C GLY A 61 -10.73 12.73 21.29
N THR A 62 -9.43 12.66 20.98
CA THR A 62 -8.54 13.83 20.88
C THR A 62 -8.58 14.53 19.53
N LYS A 63 -9.28 13.93 18.55
CA LYS A 63 -9.58 14.55 17.25
C LYS A 63 -11.02 14.21 16.84
N PRO A 64 -11.80 15.16 16.29
CA PRO A 64 -13.14 14.87 15.78
C PRO A 64 -13.12 13.93 14.57
N HIS A 65 -14.13 13.05 14.48
CA HIS A 65 -14.35 12.19 13.32
C HIS A 65 -15.33 12.85 12.33
N PHE A 66 -14.83 13.34 11.19
CA PHE A 66 -15.68 14.00 10.18
C PHE A 66 -16.29 13.07 9.12
N GLY A 67 -16.11 11.75 9.26
CA GLY A 67 -16.75 10.75 8.39
C GLY A 67 -15.98 10.44 7.12
N TYR A 68 -14.80 11.05 6.95
CA TYR A 68 -13.89 10.72 5.87
C TYR A 68 -13.13 9.42 6.11
N ARG A 69 -12.53 8.91 5.04
CA ARG A 69 -11.66 7.74 5.07
C ARG A 69 -10.35 8.03 4.38
N TYR A 70 -9.27 7.56 5.00
CA TYR A 70 -7.99 7.45 4.33
C TYR A 70 -8.06 6.35 3.27
N ASN A 71 -7.42 6.62 2.13
CA ASN A 71 -7.32 5.72 1.00
C ASN A 71 -6.10 4.79 1.10
N SER A 72 -5.05 5.20 1.82
CA SER A 72 -3.91 4.33 2.05
C SER A 72 -4.33 3.10 2.86
N LYS A 73 -3.64 1.99 2.65
CA LYS A 73 -3.90 0.71 3.32
C LYS A 73 -2.56 0.12 3.73
N ALA A 74 -2.08 0.49 4.93
CA ALA A 74 -0.83 -0.06 5.45
C ALA A 74 -0.92 -1.60 5.50
N PRO A 75 0.07 -2.34 4.98
CA PRO A 75 0.09 -3.80 5.11
C PRO A 75 0.07 -4.23 6.57
N PRO A 76 -0.64 -5.30 6.95
CA PRO A 76 -0.70 -5.77 8.34
C PRO A 76 0.69 -6.13 8.89
N THR A 77 1.62 -6.49 8.00
CA THR A 77 3.01 -6.85 8.30
C THR A 77 3.91 -5.65 8.59
N THR A 78 3.44 -4.41 8.44
CA THR A 78 4.27 -3.20 8.63
C THR A 78 4.81 -3.11 10.06
N ARG A 79 3.97 -3.35 11.08
CA ARG A 79 4.41 -3.44 12.48
C ARG A 79 5.48 -4.50 12.67
N ILE A 80 5.25 -5.68 12.13
CA ILE A 80 6.15 -6.83 12.27
C ILE A 80 7.55 -6.49 11.76
N PHE A 81 7.66 -5.93 10.55
CA PHE A 81 8.96 -5.52 10.00
C PHE A 81 9.56 -4.31 10.73
N THR A 82 8.74 -3.39 11.25
CA THR A 82 9.23 -2.24 12.03
C THR A 82 9.87 -2.74 13.34
N CYS A 83 9.18 -3.59 14.09
CA CYS A 83 9.69 -4.20 15.32
C CYS A 83 10.97 -5.03 15.05
N ALA A 84 10.98 -5.85 14.00
CA ALA A 84 12.16 -6.62 13.61
C ALA A 84 13.38 -5.72 13.30
N SER A 85 13.17 -4.62 12.57
CA SER A 85 14.23 -3.66 12.23
C SER A 85 14.87 -2.98 13.44
N GLN A 86 14.13 -2.93 14.56
CA GLN A 86 14.58 -2.30 15.80
C GLN A 86 15.13 -3.32 16.81
N HIS A 87 15.36 -4.58 16.39
CA HIS A 87 15.76 -5.69 17.26
C HIS A 87 14.73 -6.04 18.35
N ARG A 88 13.44 -5.74 18.10
CA ARG A 88 12.34 -5.92 19.05
C ARG A 88 11.37 -7.01 18.62
N LEU A 89 11.88 -8.23 18.49
CA LEU A 89 11.07 -9.39 18.10
C LEU A 89 9.95 -9.73 19.11
N ASP A 90 10.13 -9.33 20.37
CA ASP A 90 9.11 -9.36 21.42
C ASP A 90 7.89 -8.48 21.11
N GLY A 91 8.03 -7.49 20.24
CA GLY A 91 6.93 -6.68 19.70
C GLY A 91 6.08 -7.38 18.63
N ILE A 92 6.43 -8.59 18.18
CA ILE A 92 5.69 -9.35 17.16
C ILE A 92 4.64 -10.24 17.83
N THR A 93 3.68 -9.61 18.49
CA THR A 93 2.59 -10.32 19.18
C THR A 93 1.36 -10.49 18.28
N PRO A 94 0.62 -11.63 18.40
CA PRO A 94 -0.62 -11.83 17.67
C PRO A 94 -1.78 -11.01 18.23
N GLU A 95 -1.81 -10.81 19.55
CA GLU A 95 -2.85 -10.06 20.24
C GLU A 95 -2.32 -8.69 20.71
N ILE A 96 -3.18 -7.68 20.68
CA ILE A 96 -2.83 -6.31 21.10
C ILE A 96 -2.49 -6.21 22.59
N ASN A 97 -3.09 -7.09 23.41
CA ASN A 97 -2.88 -7.11 24.87
C ASN A 97 -1.50 -7.61 25.28
N ASP A 98 -0.86 -8.41 24.43
CA ASP A 98 0.48 -8.96 24.69
C ASP A 98 1.59 -7.99 24.28
N PHE A 99 1.27 -6.87 23.63
CA PHE A 99 2.26 -5.94 23.10
C PHE A 99 3.11 -5.31 24.24
N PRO A 100 4.46 -5.27 24.13
CA PRO A 100 5.32 -4.83 25.23
C PRO A 100 5.00 -3.41 25.72
N SER A 101 4.96 -3.25 27.04
CA SER A 101 4.60 -1.98 27.68
C SER A 101 5.63 -0.87 27.44
N ASP A 102 6.90 -1.21 27.26
CA ASP A 102 7.98 -0.27 26.98
C ASP A 102 7.99 0.20 25.50
N LEU A 103 7.38 -0.58 24.60
CA LEU A 103 7.12 -0.17 23.21
C LEU A 103 5.86 0.68 23.09
N SER A 104 4.85 0.38 23.92
CA SER A 104 3.55 1.04 23.94
C SER A 104 3.66 2.53 24.31
N SER A 105 3.19 3.42 23.43
CA SER A 105 2.93 4.80 23.82
C SER A 105 1.68 4.91 24.70
N SER A 106 1.50 6.05 25.37
CA SER A 106 0.25 6.36 26.06
C SER A 106 -0.97 6.30 25.12
N LEU A 107 -0.81 6.79 23.88
CA LEU A 107 -1.85 6.70 22.85
C LEU A 107 -2.22 5.26 22.53
N PHE A 108 -1.25 4.35 22.44
CA PHE A 108 -1.50 2.92 22.21
C PHE A 108 -2.32 2.30 23.35
N VAL A 109 -1.95 2.59 24.60
CA VAL A 109 -2.67 2.11 25.77
C VAL A 109 -4.11 2.62 25.77
N SER A 110 -4.32 3.91 25.52
CA SER A 110 -5.67 4.50 25.46
C SER A 110 -6.52 3.94 24.31
N VAL A 111 -5.94 3.71 23.12
CA VAL A 111 -6.65 3.06 22.01
C VAL A 111 -7.13 1.68 22.41
N ARG A 112 -6.26 0.88 23.03
CA ARG A 112 -6.58 -0.47 23.49
C ARG A 112 -7.72 -0.44 24.51
N GLU A 113 -7.63 0.42 25.51
CA GLU A 113 -8.68 0.59 26.54
C GLU A 113 -10.04 0.98 25.94
N GLN A 114 -10.05 1.93 24.99
CA GLN A 114 -11.28 2.37 24.31
C GLN A 114 -11.89 1.26 23.44
N CYS A 115 -11.06 0.50 22.72
CA CYS A 115 -11.55 -0.64 21.93
C CYS A 115 -12.12 -1.74 22.84
N ASP A 116 -11.44 -2.08 23.94
CA ASP A 116 -11.90 -3.07 24.91
C ASP A 116 -13.20 -2.66 25.61
N GLU A 117 -13.31 -1.37 25.98
CA GLU A 117 -14.54 -0.82 26.53
C GLU A 117 -15.67 -0.93 25.52
N SER A 118 -15.45 -0.52 24.27
CA SER A 118 -16.47 -0.61 23.22
C SER A 118 -16.91 -2.04 22.95
N LEU A 119 -16.03 -3.03 23.01
CA LEU A 119 -16.41 -4.44 22.84
C LEU A 119 -17.29 -4.94 23.99
N LYS A 120 -17.15 -4.38 25.19
CA LYS A 120 -17.94 -4.75 26.38
C LYS A 120 -19.28 -4.02 26.45
N THR A 121 -19.30 -2.74 26.09
CA THR A 121 -20.45 -1.84 26.32
C THR A 121 -21.14 -1.38 25.04
N SER A 122 -20.63 -1.75 23.86
CA SER A 122 -21.17 -1.33 22.55
C SER A 122 -21.26 0.19 22.37
N THR A 123 -20.30 0.94 22.93
CA THR A 123 -20.30 2.41 22.90
C THR A 123 -19.95 3.01 21.54
N PHE A 124 -19.20 2.31 20.69
CA PHE A 124 -18.87 2.80 19.36
C PHE A 124 -20.07 2.76 18.40
N SER A 125 -20.31 3.90 17.74
CA SER A 125 -21.16 3.98 16.57
C SER A 125 -20.61 3.11 15.41
N PRO A 126 -21.41 2.77 14.39
CA PRO A 126 -20.95 1.99 13.24
C PRO A 126 -19.70 2.58 12.57
N LEU A 127 -19.69 3.91 12.43
CA LEU A 127 -18.56 4.63 11.85
C LEU A 127 -17.31 4.51 12.73
N MET A 128 -17.45 4.62 14.05
CA MET A 128 -16.32 4.49 14.96
C MET A 128 -15.79 3.04 15.02
N ARG A 129 -16.67 2.03 14.97
CA ARG A 129 -16.27 0.62 14.86
C ARG A 129 -15.47 0.35 13.60
N GLU A 130 -15.90 0.94 12.48
CA GLU A 130 -15.15 0.83 11.23
C GLU A 130 -13.75 1.48 11.33
N THR A 131 -13.67 2.68 11.90
CA THR A 131 -12.41 3.41 12.11
C THR A 131 -11.46 2.66 13.04
N ALA A 132 -11.98 2.10 14.13
CA ALA A 132 -11.23 1.25 15.04
C ALA A 132 -10.75 -0.04 14.35
N SER A 133 -11.62 -0.67 13.55
CA SER A 133 -11.26 -1.85 12.75
C SER A 133 -10.15 -1.55 11.75
N GLU A 134 -10.23 -0.42 11.02
CA GLU A 134 -9.18 0.01 10.09
C GLU A 134 -7.85 0.28 10.81
N LEU A 135 -7.87 0.89 12.01
CA LEU A 135 -6.67 1.05 12.82
C LEU A 135 -6.05 -0.31 13.19
N MET A 136 -6.87 -1.25 13.68
CA MET A 136 -6.41 -2.59 14.02
C MET A 136 -5.80 -3.31 12.81
N LEU A 137 -6.41 -3.21 11.62
CA LEU A 137 -5.84 -3.76 10.39
C LEU A 137 -4.49 -3.13 10.02
N ARG A 138 -4.32 -1.82 10.22
CA ARG A 138 -3.05 -1.11 9.98
C ARG A 138 -1.95 -1.51 10.95
N LEU A 139 -2.31 -1.85 12.20
CA LEU A 139 -1.40 -2.35 13.23
C LEU A 139 -1.16 -3.86 13.13
N GLY A 140 -1.89 -4.57 12.28
CA GLY A 140 -1.74 -6.00 12.05
C GLY A 140 -2.55 -6.89 12.99
N TYR A 141 -3.50 -6.33 13.74
CA TYR A 141 -4.39 -7.02 14.68
C TYR A 141 -5.70 -7.41 13.99
N ILE A 142 -5.62 -8.38 13.09
CA ILE A 142 -6.74 -8.76 12.20
C ILE A 142 -7.95 -9.30 12.99
N ARG A 143 -7.70 -10.06 14.07
CA ARG A 143 -8.78 -10.66 14.87
C ARG A 143 -9.53 -9.60 15.66
N GLU A 144 -8.81 -8.64 16.24
CA GLU A 144 -9.37 -7.50 16.94
C GLU A 144 -10.17 -6.61 15.99
N ALA A 145 -9.65 -6.39 14.78
CA ALA A 145 -10.39 -5.71 13.73
C ALA A 145 -11.73 -6.41 13.40
N ALA A 146 -11.75 -7.74 13.36
CA ALA A 146 -12.94 -8.55 13.11
C ALA A 146 -13.97 -8.44 14.24
N LYS A 147 -13.52 -8.54 15.50
CA LYS A 147 -14.35 -8.40 16.70
C LYS A 147 -15.07 -7.05 16.71
N LEU A 148 -14.37 -5.96 16.40
CA LEU A 148 -14.93 -4.60 16.38
C LEU A 148 -16.06 -4.40 15.36
N VAL A 149 -16.10 -5.19 14.30
CA VAL A 149 -17.14 -5.09 13.23
C VAL A 149 -18.07 -6.29 13.22
N HIS A 150 -18.13 -7.01 14.35
CA HIS A 150 -19.01 -8.16 14.55
C HIS A 150 -18.85 -9.24 13.45
N LEU A 151 -17.63 -9.40 12.91
CA LEU A 151 -17.33 -10.47 11.96
C LEU A 151 -16.98 -11.74 12.74
N PRO A 152 -17.71 -12.86 12.56
CA PRO A 152 -17.43 -14.09 13.27
C PRO A 152 -16.00 -14.60 13.01
N GLU A 153 -15.30 -14.99 14.07
CA GLU A 153 -13.92 -15.47 13.96
C GLU A 153 -13.82 -16.77 13.15
N SER A 154 -14.86 -17.62 13.19
CA SER A 154 -14.93 -18.84 12.38
C SER A 154 -14.76 -18.57 10.88
N LEU A 155 -15.21 -17.42 10.37
CA LEU A 155 -15.02 -17.04 8.96
C LEU A 155 -13.54 -16.83 8.60
N LEU A 156 -12.70 -16.45 9.56
CA LEU A 156 -11.26 -16.26 9.36
C LEU A 156 -10.48 -17.58 9.44
N GLN A 157 -11.04 -18.58 10.13
CA GLN A 157 -10.40 -19.87 10.35
C GLN A 157 -10.82 -20.91 9.30
N GLU A 158 -12.12 -21.00 9.02
CA GLU A 158 -12.72 -22.03 8.17
C GLU A 158 -12.80 -21.61 6.70
N ALA A 159 -12.84 -20.29 6.44
CA ALA A 159 -12.97 -19.70 5.12
C ALA A 159 -14.09 -20.36 4.27
N PRO A 160 -15.35 -20.33 4.74
CA PRO A 160 -16.45 -20.99 4.04
C PRO A 160 -16.68 -20.34 2.67
N PRO A 161 -17.31 -21.05 1.72
CA PRO A 161 -17.72 -20.49 0.43
C PRO A 161 -18.43 -19.14 0.58
N THR A 162 -18.12 -18.18 -0.30
CA THR A 162 -18.56 -16.80 -0.13
C THR A 162 -20.06 -16.61 -0.24
N ASP A 163 -20.78 -17.53 -0.87
CA ASP A 163 -22.25 -17.54 -0.91
C ASP A 163 -22.87 -17.68 0.49
N GLN A 164 -22.17 -18.32 1.43
CA GLN A 164 -22.57 -18.51 2.83
C GLN A 164 -22.15 -17.36 3.75
N ILE A 165 -21.36 -16.40 3.26
CA ILE A 165 -20.93 -15.25 4.05
C ILE A 165 -22.00 -14.16 4.00
N GLU A 166 -22.62 -13.89 5.13
CA GLU A 166 -23.52 -12.75 5.31
C GLU A 166 -22.77 -11.52 5.80
N ILE A 167 -22.91 -10.41 5.06
CA ILE A 167 -22.35 -9.11 5.43
C ILE A 167 -23.44 -8.24 6.05
N SER A 168 -23.15 -7.71 7.24
CA SER A 168 -24.02 -6.78 7.96
C SER A 168 -24.19 -5.48 7.18
N VAL A 169 -25.40 -4.91 7.17
CA VAL A 169 -25.65 -3.58 6.58
C VAL A 169 -24.93 -2.49 7.37
N GLU A 170 -24.86 -2.64 8.69
CA GLU A 170 -24.32 -1.66 9.62
C GLU A 170 -22.78 -1.60 9.54
N ASP A 171 -22.14 -2.76 9.61
CA ASP A 171 -20.66 -2.88 9.65
C ASP A 171 -20.06 -3.27 8.29
N GLY A 172 -20.86 -3.25 7.22
CA GLY A 172 -20.55 -3.95 5.98
C GLY A 172 -19.22 -3.56 5.32
N VAL A 173 -18.80 -2.31 5.44
CA VAL A 173 -17.50 -1.90 4.89
C VAL A 173 -16.32 -2.31 5.78
N GLY A 174 -16.49 -2.25 7.10
CA GLY A 174 -15.49 -2.74 8.06
C GLY A 174 -15.27 -4.24 7.90
N GLN A 175 -16.35 -5.02 7.90
CA GLN A 175 -16.33 -6.47 7.66
C GLN A 175 -15.64 -6.80 6.33
N PHE A 176 -15.99 -6.07 5.27
CA PHE A 176 -15.37 -6.19 3.96
C PHE A 176 -13.85 -5.92 4.00
N HIS A 177 -13.40 -4.91 4.73
CA HIS A 177 -11.98 -4.59 4.84
C HIS A 177 -11.20 -5.67 5.59
N VAL A 178 -11.78 -6.24 6.65
CA VAL A 178 -11.21 -7.38 7.37
C VAL A 178 -11.06 -8.58 6.44
N LEU A 179 -12.14 -8.98 5.75
CA LEU A 179 -12.11 -10.09 4.80
C LEU A 179 -11.09 -9.88 3.67
N SER A 180 -10.96 -8.64 3.18
CA SER A 180 -9.94 -8.28 2.17
C SER A 180 -8.50 -8.53 2.61
N ARG A 181 -8.22 -8.57 3.91
CA ARG A 181 -6.87 -8.85 4.45
C ARG A 181 -6.69 -10.29 4.90
N ALA A 182 -7.75 -10.93 5.36
CA ALA A 182 -7.68 -12.20 6.08
C ALA A 182 -8.15 -13.40 5.25
N TYR A 183 -9.06 -13.17 4.29
CA TYR A 183 -9.71 -14.28 3.60
C TYR A 183 -8.76 -14.91 2.57
N PRO A 184 -8.54 -16.24 2.62
CA PRO A 184 -7.50 -16.90 1.83
C PRO A 184 -7.82 -16.95 0.34
N ASN A 185 -9.09 -17.23 -0.03
CA ASN A 185 -9.49 -17.27 -1.43
C ASN A 185 -9.97 -15.90 -1.93
N GLN A 186 -9.00 -15.15 -2.44
CA GLN A 186 -9.24 -13.80 -2.93
C GLN A 186 -10.15 -13.76 -4.16
N ARG A 187 -10.28 -14.85 -4.94
CA ARG A 187 -11.21 -14.92 -6.08
C ARG A 187 -12.65 -14.98 -5.61
N ASP A 188 -12.94 -15.85 -4.64
CA ASP A 188 -14.28 -15.96 -4.09
C ASP A 188 -14.71 -14.65 -3.41
N LEU A 189 -13.73 -13.97 -2.79
CA LEU A 189 -13.94 -12.65 -2.21
C LEU A 189 -14.36 -11.61 -3.26
N ALA A 190 -13.81 -11.65 -4.49
CA ALA A 190 -14.28 -10.78 -5.56
C ALA A 190 -15.76 -11.04 -5.92
N GLU A 191 -16.24 -12.29 -5.84
CA GLU A 191 -17.65 -12.59 -6.04
C GLU A 191 -18.53 -11.99 -4.94
N LEU A 192 -18.08 -12.04 -3.68
CA LEU A 192 -18.75 -11.35 -2.58
C LEU A 192 -18.85 -9.84 -2.85
N PHE A 193 -17.78 -9.22 -3.37
CA PHE A 193 -17.76 -7.79 -3.72
C PHE A 193 -18.81 -7.45 -4.78
N PHE A 194 -18.91 -8.30 -5.81
CA PHE A 194 -19.91 -8.14 -6.86
C PHE A 194 -21.32 -8.25 -6.28
N ARG A 195 -21.62 -9.32 -5.54
CA ARG A 195 -22.93 -9.55 -4.94
C ARG A 195 -23.35 -8.40 -4.01
N CYS A 196 -22.51 -8.02 -3.05
CA CYS A 196 -22.79 -6.91 -2.14
C CYS A 196 -22.92 -5.57 -2.88
N GLY A 197 -22.14 -5.36 -3.96
CA GLY A 197 -22.28 -4.19 -4.82
C GLY A 197 -23.64 -4.09 -5.50
N HIS A 198 -24.30 -5.21 -5.77
CA HIS A 198 -25.62 -5.27 -6.42
C HIS A 198 -26.81 -5.35 -5.46
N ASP A 199 -26.57 -5.70 -4.20
CA ASP A 199 -27.63 -5.85 -3.20
C ASP A 199 -28.18 -4.49 -2.74
N LYS A 200 -29.49 -4.29 -2.87
CA LYS A 200 -30.18 -3.04 -2.55
C LYS A 200 -30.28 -2.74 -1.06
N LYS A 201 -30.00 -3.71 -0.18
CA LYS A 201 -29.97 -3.47 1.27
C LYS A 201 -28.84 -2.51 1.69
N PHE A 202 -27.78 -2.40 0.89
CA PHE A 202 -26.67 -1.49 1.14
C PHE A 202 -26.91 -0.12 0.50
N SER A 203 -26.41 0.92 1.17
CA SER A 203 -26.41 2.29 0.64
C SER A 203 -25.65 2.40 -0.68
N SER A 204 -25.93 3.43 -1.49
CA SER A 204 -25.16 3.71 -2.71
C SER A 204 -23.67 3.85 -2.44
N TYR A 205 -23.28 4.49 -1.34
CA TYR A 205 -21.89 4.59 -0.95
C TYR A 205 -21.24 3.22 -0.70
N GLN A 206 -21.85 2.37 0.14
CA GLN A 206 -21.34 1.02 0.41
C GLN A 206 -21.23 0.17 -0.86
N ARG A 207 -22.29 0.15 -1.69
CA ARG A 207 -22.30 -0.57 -2.97
C ARG A 207 -21.17 -0.12 -3.89
N SER A 208 -20.92 1.18 -3.96
CA SER A 208 -19.86 1.74 -4.79
C SER A 208 -18.47 1.35 -4.28
N ILE A 209 -18.27 1.22 -2.97
CA ILE A 209 -17.02 0.70 -2.40
C ILE A 209 -16.81 -0.76 -2.81
N PHE A 210 -17.83 -1.61 -2.71
CA PHE A 210 -17.73 -3.03 -3.08
C PHE A 210 -17.38 -3.18 -4.57
N LEU A 211 -18.11 -2.51 -5.45
CA LEU A 211 -17.86 -2.52 -6.90
C LEU A 211 -16.49 -1.94 -7.26
N LYS A 212 -16.04 -0.87 -6.60
CA LYS A 212 -14.70 -0.31 -6.83
C LYS A 212 -13.62 -1.35 -6.51
N ASN A 213 -13.75 -2.07 -5.41
CA ASN A 213 -12.78 -3.10 -5.03
C ASN A 213 -12.85 -4.35 -5.93
N PHE A 214 -14.03 -4.67 -6.49
CA PHE A 214 -14.14 -5.68 -7.56
C PHE A 214 -13.24 -5.31 -8.75
N VAL A 215 -13.30 -4.06 -9.23
CA VAL A 215 -12.44 -3.60 -10.33
C VAL A 215 -10.96 -3.65 -9.94
N VAL A 216 -10.61 -3.16 -8.74
CA VAL A 216 -9.23 -3.15 -8.25
C VAL A 216 -8.66 -4.57 -8.13
N TYR A 217 -9.46 -5.55 -7.70
CA TYR A 217 -9.04 -6.95 -7.56
C TYR A 217 -8.52 -7.52 -8.88
N PHE A 218 -9.31 -7.39 -9.96
CA PHE A 218 -8.97 -7.88 -11.30
C PHE A 218 -7.82 -7.06 -11.91
N GLY A 219 -7.85 -5.74 -11.71
CA GLY A 219 -6.80 -4.83 -12.15
C GLY A 219 -5.42 -5.18 -11.59
N GLN A 220 -5.31 -5.39 -10.28
CA GLN A 220 -4.05 -5.73 -9.61
C GLN A 220 -3.49 -7.10 -10.05
N ARG A 221 -4.38 -8.04 -10.39
CA ARG A 221 -4.00 -9.39 -10.84
C ARG A 221 -3.77 -9.48 -12.34
N LYS A 222 -4.00 -8.39 -13.08
CA LYS A 222 -3.91 -8.35 -14.54
C LYS A 222 -4.81 -9.41 -15.21
N THR A 223 -5.98 -9.66 -14.64
CA THR A 223 -6.96 -10.65 -15.13
C THR A 223 -8.23 -9.97 -15.61
N TRP A 224 -8.87 -10.52 -16.64
CA TRP A 224 -10.11 -10.00 -17.20
C TRP A 224 -11.32 -10.75 -16.63
N ASP A 225 -12.38 -10.01 -16.31
CA ASP A 225 -13.72 -10.53 -16.02
C ASP A 225 -14.73 -9.82 -16.93
N SER A 226 -15.61 -10.59 -17.56
CA SER A 226 -16.57 -10.08 -18.55
C SER A 226 -17.56 -9.06 -17.98
N ARG A 227 -17.71 -8.98 -16.66
CA ARG A 227 -18.61 -8.05 -15.97
C ARG A 227 -18.00 -6.67 -15.76
N LEU A 228 -16.68 -6.51 -15.95
CA LEU A 228 -15.97 -5.23 -15.70
C LEU A 228 -16.60 -4.02 -16.41
N PRO A 229 -17.00 -4.08 -17.70
CA PRO A 229 -17.61 -2.93 -18.37
C PRO A 229 -18.93 -2.48 -17.72
N ALA A 230 -19.80 -3.42 -17.35
CA ALA A 230 -21.08 -3.11 -16.71
C ALA A 230 -20.87 -2.55 -15.29
N VAL A 231 -19.88 -3.06 -14.56
CA VAL A 231 -19.49 -2.51 -13.26
C VAL A 231 -18.97 -1.08 -13.39
N ALA A 232 -18.22 -0.78 -14.45
CA ALA A 232 -17.68 0.55 -14.72
C ALA A 232 -18.79 1.59 -14.96
N GLU A 233 -19.72 1.28 -15.85
CA GLU A 233 -20.88 2.14 -16.14
C GLU A 233 -21.67 2.42 -14.85
N ARG A 234 -21.90 1.37 -14.06
CA ARG A 234 -22.63 1.50 -12.80
C ARG A 234 -21.88 2.37 -11.79
N LEU A 235 -20.57 2.23 -11.65
CA LEU A 235 -19.76 3.07 -10.77
C LEU A 235 -19.84 4.55 -11.16
N ILE A 236 -19.75 4.86 -12.46
CA ILE A 236 -19.88 6.23 -12.97
C ILE A 236 -21.26 6.81 -12.63
N ASN A 237 -22.32 6.06 -12.90
CA ASN A 237 -23.69 6.49 -12.59
C ASN A 237 -23.92 6.70 -11.08
N MET A 238 -23.21 5.96 -10.24
CA MET A 238 -23.32 6.07 -8.80
C MET A 238 -22.62 7.30 -8.22
N LEU A 239 -21.62 7.91 -8.89
CA LEU A 239 -20.86 9.06 -8.36
C LEU A 239 -21.74 10.25 -7.94
N GLY A 240 -22.87 10.48 -8.62
CA GLY A 240 -23.83 11.53 -8.26
C GLY A 240 -24.77 11.17 -7.10
N SER A 241 -24.78 9.92 -6.64
CA SER A 241 -25.76 9.37 -5.69
C SER A 241 -25.13 8.76 -4.42
N VAL A 242 -23.80 8.88 -4.23
CA VAL A 242 -23.11 8.35 -3.04
C VAL A 242 -23.34 9.17 -1.77
N GLY A 243 -24.02 10.32 -1.85
CA GLY A 243 -24.36 11.14 -0.68
C GLY A 243 -23.18 11.91 -0.07
N LEU A 244 -22.00 11.85 -0.70
CA LEU A 244 -20.84 12.68 -0.34
C LEU A 244 -20.99 14.09 -0.93
N GLN A 245 -20.44 15.08 -0.24
CA GLN A 245 -20.51 16.49 -0.64
C GLN A 245 -19.11 17.12 -0.64
N GLY A 246 -18.96 18.20 -1.43
CA GLY A 246 -17.73 18.99 -1.49
C GLY A 246 -16.49 18.15 -1.79
N HIS A 247 -15.40 18.46 -1.10
CA HIS A 247 -14.10 17.82 -1.33
C HIS A 247 -14.11 16.29 -1.10
N HIS A 248 -14.96 15.76 -0.22
CA HIS A 248 -15.08 14.32 -0.02
C HIS A 248 -15.66 13.60 -1.25
N GLN A 249 -16.57 14.26 -1.98
CA GLN A 249 -17.09 13.73 -3.24
C GLN A 249 -16.00 13.71 -4.31
N ASP A 250 -15.19 14.77 -4.41
CA ASP A 250 -14.07 14.83 -5.34
C ASP A 250 -13.00 13.77 -5.03
N LEU A 251 -12.56 13.63 -3.78
CA LEU A 251 -11.62 12.58 -3.39
C LEU A 251 -12.20 11.18 -3.67
N TYR A 252 -13.47 10.95 -3.38
CA TYR A 252 -14.09 9.67 -3.69
C TYR A 252 -14.13 9.39 -5.21
N ALA A 253 -14.55 10.37 -6.01
CA ALA A 253 -14.59 10.28 -7.46
C ALA A 253 -13.19 10.00 -8.04
N GLN A 254 -12.16 10.67 -7.51
CA GLN A 254 -10.77 10.38 -7.84
C GLN A 254 -10.44 8.89 -7.64
N THR A 255 -10.79 8.30 -6.49
CA THR A 255 -10.50 6.88 -6.23
C THR A 255 -11.25 5.94 -7.19
N VAL A 256 -12.45 6.33 -7.63
CA VAL A 256 -13.23 5.58 -8.61
C VAL A 256 -12.58 5.65 -9.98
N TYR A 257 -12.24 6.83 -10.49
CA TYR A 257 -11.56 6.98 -11.78
C TYR A 257 -10.23 6.24 -11.83
N ARG A 258 -9.44 6.30 -10.74
CA ARG A 258 -8.21 5.52 -10.62
C ARG A 258 -8.46 4.01 -10.70
N ALA A 259 -9.53 3.51 -10.09
CA ALA A 259 -9.91 2.11 -10.21
C ALA A 259 -10.36 1.76 -11.64
N LEU A 260 -11.19 2.60 -12.25
CA LEU A 260 -11.70 2.38 -13.60
C LEU A 260 -10.58 2.35 -14.66
N ALA A 261 -9.48 3.07 -14.44
CA ALA A 261 -8.31 3.07 -15.32
C ALA A 261 -7.70 1.67 -15.52
N PHE A 262 -7.94 0.70 -14.62
CA PHE A 262 -7.52 -0.69 -14.83
C PHE A 262 -8.21 -1.33 -16.04
N ILE A 263 -9.45 -0.96 -16.36
CA ILE A 263 -10.22 -1.62 -17.43
C ILE A 263 -9.60 -1.39 -18.81
N PRO A 264 -9.41 -0.15 -19.28
CA PRO A 264 -8.72 0.08 -20.55
C PRO A 264 -7.26 -0.38 -20.50
N PHE A 265 -6.59 -0.30 -19.34
CA PHE A 265 -5.23 -0.84 -19.20
C PHE A 265 -5.15 -2.36 -19.47
N LEU A 266 -6.09 -3.15 -18.92
CA LEU A 266 -6.22 -4.58 -19.19
C LEU A 266 -6.51 -4.88 -20.67
N GLN A 267 -7.24 -4.00 -21.34
CA GLN A 267 -7.52 -4.05 -22.77
C GLN A 267 -6.35 -3.57 -23.64
N ARG A 268 -5.21 -3.21 -23.04
CA ARG A 268 -4.05 -2.58 -23.70
C ARG A 268 -4.37 -1.23 -24.36
N ASN A 269 -5.47 -0.59 -23.98
CA ASN A 269 -5.80 0.78 -24.33
C ASN A 269 -5.15 1.73 -23.31
N ILE A 270 -3.86 2.02 -23.51
CA ILE A 270 -3.08 2.84 -22.56
C ILE A 270 -3.55 4.29 -22.55
N ASP A 271 -3.94 4.86 -23.69
CA ASP A 271 -4.46 6.22 -23.74
C ASP A 271 -5.80 6.34 -23.00
N GLY A 272 -6.72 5.39 -23.17
CA GLY A 272 -7.96 5.36 -22.37
C GLY A 272 -7.74 5.19 -20.87
N ALA A 273 -6.66 4.49 -20.46
CA ALA A 273 -6.28 4.44 -19.06
C ALA A 273 -5.77 5.78 -18.54
N LEU A 274 -4.94 6.48 -19.33
CA LEU A 274 -4.44 7.81 -19.00
C LEU A 274 -5.57 8.84 -18.95
N ASP A 275 -6.55 8.80 -19.86
CA ASP A 275 -7.72 9.69 -19.85
C ASP A 275 -8.52 9.58 -18.54
N LEU A 276 -8.73 8.35 -18.04
CA LEU A 276 -9.41 8.13 -16.76
C LEU A 276 -8.55 8.60 -15.58
N LEU A 277 -7.23 8.40 -15.63
CA LEU A 277 -6.34 8.90 -14.59
C LEU A 277 -6.29 10.44 -14.56
N ASP A 278 -6.39 11.09 -15.72
CA ASP A 278 -6.43 12.55 -15.86
C ASP A 278 -7.73 13.12 -15.27
N LYS A 279 -8.87 12.48 -15.50
CA LYS A 279 -10.12 12.79 -14.77
C LYS A 279 -9.96 12.63 -13.25
N GLY A 280 -9.27 11.57 -12.83
CA GLY A 280 -8.93 11.36 -11.42
C GLY A 280 -8.08 12.51 -10.85
N LEU A 281 -7.11 12.99 -11.63
CA LEU A 281 -6.24 14.11 -11.27
C LEU A 281 -7.00 15.44 -11.20
N GLU A 282 -7.94 15.69 -12.10
CA GLU A 282 -8.84 16.85 -12.03
C GLU A 282 -9.63 16.86 -10.73
N HIS A 283 -10.23 15.73 -10.33
CA HIS A 283 -10.93 15.60 -9.06
C HIS A 283 -9.99 15.79 -7.85
N GLN A 284 -8.79 15.20 -7.89
CA GLN A 284 -7.78 15.43 -6.85
C GLN A 284 -7.46 16.92 -6.69
N ASN A 285 -7.30 17.64 -7.79
CA ASN A 285 -6.98 19.06 -7.77
C ASN A 285 -8.16 19.92 -7.30
N ARG A 286 -9.40 19.58 -7.67
CA ARG A 286 -10.61 20.27 -7.17
C ARG A 286 -10.82 20.10 -5.66
N ALA A 287 -10.44 18.95 -5.10
CA ALA A 287 -10.57 18.72 -3.67
C ALA A 287 -9.71 19.65 -2.81
N ASN A 288 -8.64 20.28 -3.36
CA ASN A 288 -7.60 21.07 -2.68
C ASN A 288 -7.85 21.36 -1.18
N LEU A 289 -7.36 20.48 -0.30
CA LEU A 289 -7.51 20.63 1.15
C LEU A 289 -6.22 21.20 1.76
N GLU A 290 -6.38 22.19 2.63
CA GLU A 290 -5.30 22.82 3.40
C GLU A 290 -5.52 22.60 4.91
N GLY A 291 -4.55 22.98 5.72
CA GLY A 291 -4.65 22.86 7.19
C GLY A 291 -4.77 21.42 7.68
N GLU A 292 -5.70 21.17 8.61
CA GLU A 292 -5.87 19.86 9.26
C GLU A 292 -6.30 18.73 8.31
N ASP A 293 -6.93 19.07 7.18
CA ASP A 293 -7.40 18.13 6.17
C ASP A 293 -6.37 17.88 5.05
N ALA A 294 -5.23 18.58 5.07
CA ALA A 294 -4.16 18.38 4.09
C ALA A 294 -3.63 16.93 4.10
N LEU A 295 -3.64 16.26 5.26
CA LEU A 295 -3.26 14.85 5.35
C LEU A 295 -4.23 13.96 4.55
N LEU A 296 -5.54 14.20 4.65
CA LEU A 296 -6.53 13.45 3.88
C LEU A 296 -6.30 13.61 2.37
N TRP A 297 -6.07 14.84 1.91
CA TRP A 297 -5.77 15.08 0.50
C TRP A 297 -4.50 14.35 0.05
N ARG A 298 -3.41 14.49 0.82
CA ARG A 298 -2.11 13.85 0.51
C ARG A 298 -2.21 12.33 0.49
N ASP A 299 -3.01 11.75 1.38
CA ASP A 299 -3.24 10.30 1.47
C ASP A 299 -3.98 9.74 0.25
N HIS A 300 -4.95 10.49 -0.29
CA HIS A 300 -5.61 10.15 -1.56
C HIS A 300 -4.73 10.41 -2.78
N ALA A 301 -3.94 11.49 -2.76
CA ALA A 301 -3.05 11.89 -3.83
C ALA A 301 -1.97 10.83 -4.11
N PHE A 302 -1.33 10.29 -3.08
CA PHE A 302 -0.18 9.40 -3.22
C PHE A 302 -0.44 8.20 -4.17
N PRO A 303 -1.46 7.34 -3.95
CA PRO A 303 -1.72 6.22 -4.85
C PRO A 303 -2.18 6.64 -6.26
N LEU A 304 -2.73 7.85 -6.44
CA LEU A 304 -3.00 8.40 -7.77
C LEU A 304 -1.71 8.68 -8.51
N PHE A 305 -0.81 9.46 -7.91
CA PHE A 305 0.48 9.81 -8.50
C PHE A 305 1.35 8.59 -8.72
N GLU A 306 1.26 7.57 -7.85
CA GLU A 306 1.92 6.28 -8.06
C GLU A 306 1.40 5.57 -9.32
N THR A 307 0.08 5.57 -9.52
CA THR A 307 -0.54 4.96 -10.70
C THR A 307 -0.22 5.74 -11.97
N LEU A 308 -0.33 7.07 -11.93
CA LEU A 308 0.04 7.97 -13.02
C LEU A 308 1.51 7.80 -13.43
N CYS A 309 2.43 7.76 -12.46
CA CYS A 309 3.85 7.52 -12.71
C CYS A 309 4.05 6.18 -13.45
N LYS A 310 3.56 5.07 -12.89
CA LYS A 310 3.72 3.74 -13.50
C LYS A 310 3.09 3.63 -14.90
N THR A 311 1.89 4.17 -15.09
CA THR A 311 1.19 4.10 -16.38
C THR A 311 1.85 4.98 -17.44
N THR A 312 2.36 6.16 -17.06
CA THR A 312 3.09 7.04 -18.00
C THR A 312 4.47 6.49 -18.37
N MET A 313 5.18 5.86 -17.42
CA MET A 313 6.40 5.11 -17.71
C MET A 313 6.13 3.98 -18.70
N TYR A 314 5.06 3.22 -18.48
CA TYR A 314 4.65 2.14 -19.39
C TYR A 314 4.32 2.67 -20.79
N ALA A 315 3.73 3.86 -20.88
CA ALA A 315 3.46 4.55 -22.14
C ALA A 315 4.71 5.17 -22.81
N GLY A 316 5.90 5.05 -22.22
CA GLY A 316 7.14 5.69 -22.70
C GLY A 316 7.20 7.21 -22.49
N LYS A 317 6.23 7.79 -21.78
CA LYS A 317 6.13 9.25 -21.53
C LYS A 317 6.98 9.62 -20.30
N LEU A 318 8.31 9.43 -20.39
CA LEU A 318 9.23 9.49 -19.24
C LEU A 318 9.30 10.86 -18.55
N ASP A 319 9.22 11.98 -19.29
CA ASP A 319 9.21 13.32 -18.68
C ASP A 319 7.97 13.52 -17.79
N ARG A 320 6.82 13.03 -18.25
CA ARG A 320 5.56 13.07 -17.49
C ARG A 320 5.64 12.17 -16.26
N ALA A 321 6.24 10.99 -16.39
CA ALA A 321 6.50 10.11 -15.25
C ALA A 321 7.40 10.76 -14.21
N TYR A 322 8.44 11.48 -14.64
CA TYR A 322 9.37 12.17 -13.75
C TYR A 322 8.67 13.26 -12.93
N ILE A 323 7.75 14.02 -13.54
CA ILE A 323 6.91 15.01 -12.83
C ILE A 323 6.09 14.32 -11.73
N PHE A 324 5.44 13.20 -12.04
CA PHE A 324 4.63 12.48 -11.06
C PHE A 324 5.46 11.82 -9.96
N ALA A 325 6.62 11.27 -10.30
CA ALA A 325 7.54 10.70 -9.32
C ALA A 325 8.13 11.76 -8.39
N THR A 326 8.43 12.96 -8.91
CA THR A 326 8.83 14.11 -8.10
C THR A 326 7.71 14.53 -7.16
N LYS A 327 6.47 14.57 -7.66
CA LYS A 327 5.33 14.85 -6.80
C LYS A 327 5.17 13.83 -5.67
N LEU A 328 5.47 12.55 -5.90
CA LEU A 328 5.46 11.54 -4.83
C LEU A 328 6.49 11.83 -3.74
N THR A 329 7.71 12.23 -4.11
CA THR A 329 8.76 12.56 -3.13
C THR A 329 8.43 13.82 -2.33
N ASP A 330 7.79 14.80 -2.98
CA ASP A 330 7.32 16.02 -2.32
C ASP A 330 6.14 15.74 -1.40
N LEU A 331 5.24 14.83 -1.81
CA LEU A 331 4.11 14.41 -1.01
C LEU A 331 4.63 13.74 0.26
N SER A 332 5.32 12.60 0.15
CA SER A 332 5.73 11.81 1.32
C SER A 332 7.24 11.54 1.30
N PRO A 333 8.06 12.46 1.83
CA PRO A 333 9.51 12.29 1.90
C PRO A 333 9.96 11.09 2.74
N GLY A 334 9.11 10.63 3.66
CA GLY A 334 9.32 9.42 4.47
C GLY A 334 8.91 8.11 3.79
N ASP A 335 8.37 8.14 2.56
CA ASP A 335 7.94 6.94 1.84
C ASP A 335 8.97 6.50 0.80
N TYR A 336 9.66 5.39 1.10
CA TYR A 336 10.67 4.82 0.21
C TYR A 336 10.16 4.53 -1.20
N ARG A 337 8.86 4.25 -1.36
CA ARG A 337 8.27 3.93 -2.67
C ARG A 337 8.32 5.12 -3.61
N ALA A 338 8.22 6.35 -3.07
CA ALA A 338 8.34 7.56 -3.85
C ALA A 338 9.75 7.71 -4.44
N TRP A 339 10.77 7.54 -3.60
CA TRP A 339 12.16 7.62 -3.99
C TRP A 339 12.56 6.53 -4.99
N ILE A 340 12.17 5.27 -4.74
CA ILE A 340 12.41 4.16 -5.68
C ILE A 340 11.70 4.40 -7.02
N ALA A 341 10.47 4.91 -7.02
CA ALA A 341 9.75 5.21 -8.26
C ALA A 341 10.47 6.29 -9.07
N ARG A 342 10.97 7.35 -8.42
CA ARG A 342 11.73 8.41 -9.09
C ARG A 342 13.09 7.93 -9.60
N ALA A 343 13.77 7.07 -8.83
CA ALA A 343 14.99 6.41 -9.27
C ALA A 343 14.78 5.55 -10.53
N ASP A 344 13.72 4.74 -10.62
CA ASP A 344 13.43 3.93 -11.82
C ASP A 344 13.18 4.83 -13.06
N VAL A 345 12.46 5.94 -12.90
CA VAL A 345 12.30 6.93 -13.98
C VAL A 345 13.66 7.53 -14.38
N LEU A 346 14.48 7.94 -13.41
CA LEU A 346 15.80 8.53 -13.66
C LEU A 346 16.75 7.55 -14.35
N MET A 347 16.76 6.27 -13.95
CA MET A 347 17.56 5.25 -14.61
C MET A 347 17.14 5.07 -16.08
N ARG A 348 15.84 5.10 -16.39
CA ARG A 348 15.33 5.04 -17.78
C ARG A 348 15.65 6.30 -18.59
N LEU A 349 15.81 7.43 -17.93
CA LEU A 349 16.33 8.68 -18.51
C LEU A 349 17.86 8.72 -18.57
N ASN A 350 18.55 7.64 -18.20
CA ASN A 350 20.01 7.54 -18.12
C ASN A 350 20.68 8.56 -17.17
N LYS A 351 19.96 8.95 -16.12
CA LYS A 351 20.41 9.88 -15.07
C LYS A 351 20.85 9.11 -13.84
N LEU A 352 21.90 8.30 -13.99
CA LEU A 352 22.30 7.30 -13.00
C LEU A 352 22.74 7.91 -11.65
N HIS A 353 23.49 9.01 -11.67
CA HIS A 353 23.93 9.69 -10.45
C HIS A 353 22.74 10.18 -9.60
N GLU A 354 21.74 10.77 -10.24
CA GLU A 354 20.52 11.25 -9.57
C GLU A 354 19.67 10.08 -9.05
N ALA A 355 19.60 8.98 -9.82
CA ALA A 355 18.92 7.77 -9.37
C ALA A 355 19.59 7.14 -8.14
N SER A 356 20.93 7.11 -8.10
CA SER A 356 21.69 6.66 -6.94
C SER A 356 21.40 7.50 -5.70
N ALA A 357 21.31 8.82 -5.84
CA ALA A 357 20.96 9.71 -4.72
C ALA A 357 19.55 9.39 -4.16
N ASP A 358 18.57 9.14 -5.03
CA ASP A 358 17.22 8.74 -4.62
C ASP A 358 17.20 7.37 -3.93
N LEU A 359 17.98 6.40 -4.41
CA LEU A 359 18.07 5.08 -3.79
C LEU A 359 18.78 5.13 -2.43
N LEU A 360 19.82 5.95 -2.28
CA LEU A 360 20.46 6.21 -0.98
C LEU A 360 19.48 6.90 -0.01
N ARG A 361 18.63 7.80 -0.51
CA ARG A 361 17.56 8.38 0.31
C ARG A 361 16.55 7.31 0.74
N ALA A 362 16.13 6.42 -0.16
CA ALA A 362 15.26 5.29 0.17
C ALA A 362 15.90 4.35 1.20
N GLU A 363 17.19 4.04 1.06
CA GLU A 363 17.94 3.23 2.02
C GLU A 363 17.97 3.87 3.41
N SER A 364 18.16 5.19 3.49
CA SER A 364 18.24 5.92 4.77
C SER A 364 16.97 5.84 5.63
N LEU A 365 15.82 5.47 5.04
CA LEU A 365 14.55 5.29 5.75
C LEU A 365 14.46 3.94 6.50
N GLY A 366 15.41 3.03 6.25
CA GLY A 366 15.62 1.80 7.00
C GLY A 366 14.56 0.71 6.80
N GLY A 367 14.47 -0.27 7.69
CA GLY A 367 13.50 -1.36 7.60
C GLY A 367 13.69 -2.28 6.37
N ARG A 368 12.64 -3.05 6.06
CA ARG A 368 12.69 -4.09 5.01
C ARG A 368 13.01 -3.54 3.61
N HIS A 369 12.68 -2.28 3.34
CA HIS A 369 12.81 -1.71 2.00
C HIS A 369 14.25 -1.35 1.61
N VAL A 370 15.19 -1.39 2.56
CA VAL A 370 16.62 -1.34 2.27
C VAL A 370 17.03 -2.38 1.23
N ALA A 371 16.45 -3.58 1.25
CA ALA A 371 16.72 -4.60 0.24
C ALA A 371 16.39 -4.14 -1.18
N ALA A 372 15.28 -3.42 -1.37
CA ALA A 372 14.86 -2.89 -2.67
C ALA A 372 15.74 -1.73 -3.12
N ALA A 373 16.13 -0.84 -2.20
CA ALA A 373 17.05 0.27 -2.48
C ALA A 373 18.43 -0.25 -2.90
N LYS A 374 19.01 -1.19 -2.14
CA LYS A 374 20.29 -1.83 -2.47
C LYS A 374 20.24 -2.61 -3.77
N PHE A 375 19.12 -3.24 -4.10
CA PHE A 375 18.94 -3.87 -5.40
C PHE A 375 18.95 -2.86 -6.56
N GLY A 376 18.34 -1.69 -6.39
CA GLY A 376 18.45 -0.61 -7.38
C GLY A 376 19.89 -0.11 -7.53
N LEU A 377 20.60 0.08 -6.42
CA LEU A 377 22.01 0.49 -6.45
C LEU A 377 22.89 -0.57 -7.13
N PHE A 378 22.61 -1.85 -6.90
CA PHE A 378 23.25 -2.97 -7.59
C PHE A 378 23.07 -2.86 -9.10
N GLN A 379 21.86 -2.54 -9.58
CA GLN A 379 21.61 -2.36 -11.00
C GLN A 379 22.40 -1.18 -11.58
N ILE A 380 22.49 -0.06 -10.86
CA ILE A 380 23.29 1.09 -11.27
C ILE A 380 24.78 0.72 -11.35
N ALA A 381 25.33 0.08 -10.32
CA ALA A 381 26.72 -0.37 -10.30
C ALA A 381 27.04 -1.30 -11.49
N LEU A 382 26.11 -2.18 -11.88
CA LEU A 382 26.27 -3.00 -13.09
C LEU A 382 26.29 -2.19 -14.38
N LEU A 383 25.43 -1.16 -14.50
CA LEU A 383 25.40 -0.28 -15.66
C LEU A 383 26.69 0.55 -15.78
N GLU A 384 27.30 0.91 -14.65
CA GLU A 384 28.57 1.64 -14.58
C GLU A 384 29.80 0.72 -14.71
N GLY A 385 29.60 -0.60 -14.69
CA GLY A 385 30.68 -1.59 -14.79
C GLY A 385 31.43 -1.87 -13.48
N GLU A 386 30.90 -1.41 -12.35
CA GLU A 386 31.46 -1.60 -11.00
C GLU A 386 31.06 -2.96 -10.42
N VAL A 387 31.67 -4.04 -10.94
CA VAL A 387 31.26 -5.42 -10.63
C VAL A 387 31.42 -5.80 -9.15
N GLU A 388 32.49 -5.34 -8.50
CA GLU A 388 32.75 -5.63 -7.08
C GLU A 388 31.70 -4.97 -6.18
N ARG A 389 31.47 -3.66 -6.37
CA ARG A 389 30.41 -2.87 -5.72
C ARG A 389 29.03 -3.51 -5.92
N ALA A 390 28.72 -3.97 -7.13
CA ALA A 390 27.47 -4.66 -7.42
C ALA A 390 27.33 -5.95 -6.60
N GLY A 391 28.41 -6.72 -6.45
CA GLY A 391 28.45 -7.93 -5.63
C GLY A 391 28.15 -7.66 -4.15
N GLU A 392 28.75 -6.62 -3.58
CA GLU A 392 28.52 -6.18 -2.20
C GLU A 392 27.06 -5.78 -1.95
N LEU A 393 26.52 -4.90 -2.81
CA LEU A 393 25.14 -4.42 -2.71
C LEU A 393 24.12 -5.57 -2.80
N LEU A 394 24.38 -6.55 -3.66
CA LEU A 394 23.52 -7.73 -3.80
C LEU A 394 23.58 -8.62 -2.54
N ALA A 395 24.77 -8.79 -1.94
CA ALA A 395 24.94 -9.54 -0.71
C ALA A 395 24.19 -8.87 0.46
N GLU A 396 24.31 -7.56 0.60
CA GLU A 396 23.59 -6.80 1.63
C GLU A 396 22.06 -6.84 1.44
N ALA A 397 21.57 -6.75 0.20
CA ALA A 397 20.14 -6.92 -0.09
C ALA A 397 19.63 -8.31 0.34
N ARG A 398 20.44 -9.36 0.16
CA ARG A 398 20.13 -10.73 0.59
C ARG A 398 20.13 -10.90 2.10
N THR A 399 20.93 -10.14 2.84
CA THR A 399 20.89 -10.16 4.30
C THR A 399 19.52 -9.71 4.81
N VAL A 400 18.90 -8.71 4.16
CA VAL A 400 17.60 -8.16 4.58
C VAL A 400 16.41 -9.00 4.10
N ASP A 401 16.39 -9.45 2.83
CA ASP A 401 15.32 -10.30 2.28
C ASP A 401 15.90 -11.48 1.47
N PRO A 402 16.35 -12.56 2.16
CA PRO A 402 17.09 -13.65 1.53
C PRO A 402 16.28 -14.48 0.54
N LEU A 403 14.95 -14.46 0.65
CA LEU A 403 14.03 -15.26 -0.17
C LEU A 403 13.28 -14.42 -1.21
N SER A 404 13.78 -13.22 -1.52
CA SER A 404 13.27 -12.41 -2.64
C SER A 404 13.43 -13.15 -3.98
N SER A 405 12.36 -13.17 -4.78
CA SER A 405 12.38 -13.75 -6.13
C SER A 405 13.35 -13.01 -7.05
N SER A 406 13.46 -11.69 -6.92
CA SER A 406 14.39 -10.89 -7.73
C SER A 406 15.85 -11.20 -7.41
N LEU A 407 16.15 -11.61 -6.18
CA LEU A 407 17.50 -11.96 -5.74
C LEU A 407 17.86 -13.43 -6.05
N SER A 408 16.89 -14.33 -6.10
CA SER A 408 17.09 -15.76 -6.38
C SER A 408 17.36 -16.03 -7.87
N GLU A 409 16.84 -15.20 -8.76
CA GLU A 409 17.07 -15.31 -10.21
C GLU A 409 18.50 -14.95 -10.64
N LEU A 410 19.25 -14.26 -9.78
CA LEU A 410 20.61 -13.74 -10.02
C LEU A 410 21.68 -14.67 -9.41
N SER A 411 22.11 -15.68 -10.14
CA SER A 411 23.34 -16.41 -9.82
C SER A 411 24.56 -15.61 -10.26
N THR A 412 25.71 -15.78 -9.57
CA THR A 412 26.98 -15.10 -9.90
C THR A 412 27.38 -15.29 -11.37
N LYS A 413 27.02 -16.44 -11.97
CA LYS A 413 27.25 -16.76 -13.39
C LYS A 413 26.37 -15.92 -14.33
N LYS A 414 25.09 -15.73 -14.02
CA LYS A 414 24.17 -14.89 -14.80
C LYS A 414 24.52 -13.40 -14.76
N ILE A 415 25.15 -12.93 -13.69
CA ILE A 415 25.62 -11.54 -13.56
C ILE A 415 26.76 -11.30 -14.56
N SER A 416 27.75 -12.20 -14.63
CA SER A 416 28.83 -12.15 -15.61
C SER A 416 28.31 -12.19 -17.07
N ASP A 417 27.37 -13.09 -17.36
CA ASP A 417 26.79 -13.22 -18.70
C ASP A 417 25.97 -11.96 -19.09
N ARG A 418 25.24 -11.35 -18.15
CA ARG A 418 24.51 -10.08 -18.37
C ARG A 418 25.43 -8.89 -18.59
N ILE A 419 26.54 -8.80 -17.84
CA ILE A 419 27.55 -7.75 -18.04
C ILE A 419 28.13 -7.83 -19.45
N ASN A 420 28.38 -9.04 -19.96
CA ASN A 420 28.89 -9.24 -21.31
C ASN A 420 27.85 -8.92 -22.39
N GLY A 421 26.57 -9.25 -22.18
CA GLY A 421 25.49 -8.87 -23.10
C GLY A 421 25.24 -7.35 -23.16
N TRP A 422 25.35 -6.65 -22.03
CA TRP A 422 25.13 -5.19 -21.97
C TRP A 422 26.27 -4.36 -22.60
N LYS A 423 27.50 -4.89 -22.62
CA LYS A 423 28.63 -4.27 -23.33
C LYS A 423 28.51 -4.36 -24.86
N VAL A 424 27.84 -5.39 -25.38
CA VAL A 424 27.66 -5.57 -26.83
C VAL A 424 26.61 -4.60 -27.39
N ASP A 425 25.49 -4.41 -26.68
CA ASP A 425 24.41 -3.50 -27.12
C ASP A 425 24.76 -1.99 -27.05
N SER A 426 25.80 -1.60 -26.33
CA SER A 426 26.27 -0.21 -26.24
C SER A 426 27.32 0.15 -27.29
N HIS A 427 27.97 -0.84 -27.91
CA HIS A 427 28.91 -0.60 -29.02
C HIS A 427 28.22 -0.50 -30.39
N ASP A 428 27.02 -1.08 -30.56
CA ASP A 428 26.24 -1.01 -31.81
C ASP A 428 25.33 0.24 -31.92
N ARG A 429 25.55 1.26 -31.07
CA ARG A 429 24.78 2.52 -31.07
C ARG A 429 25.67 3.77 -31.11
N ASN A 430 26.82 3.70 -31.79
CA ASN A 430 27.56 4.88 -32.21
C ASN A 430 27.30 5.18 -33.69
#